data_AF-A0A5K1CUD7-F1
#
_entry.id   AF-A0A5K1CUD7-F1
#
_cell.length_a   1.000
_cell.length_b   1.000
_cell.length_c   1.000
_cell.angle_alpha   90.00
_cell.angle_beta   90.00
_cell.angle_gamma   90.00
#
_symmetry.space_group_name_H-M   'P 1'
#
loop_
_entity.id
_entity.type
_entity.pdbx_description
1 polymer ?
#
loop_
_entity_poly.entity_id
_entity_poly.type
_entity_poly.pdbx_seq_one_letter_code
_entity_poly.pdbx_strand_id
1 'polypeptide(L)'
;ATLYKQLLQMAGQLGLDPPTMMLCAGGATMELKQAVRNCEAVADSFNCDVVSSGILVVVYCSEAMTSSERIQIQNEEEMSFKRQESVELKKGNCQALSPMILYILVPNLPKG
;
A
#
# COMPACT_ATOMS: atom_id res chain seq x y z
N ALA A 1 9.67 -7.06 8.10
CA ALA A 1 10.41 -6.32 7.07
C ALA A 1 11.90 -6.48 7.32
N THR A 2 12.73 -6.34 6.29
CA THR A 2 14.18 -6.48 6.38
C THR A 2 14.82 -5.21 5.84
N LEU A 3 15.59 -4.52 6.68
CA LEU A 3 16.42 -3.40 6.25
C LEU A 3 17.82 -3.93 5.91
N TYR A 4 18.22 -3.82 4.65
CA TYR A 4 19.56 -4.18 4.22
C TYR A 4 20.22 -3.00 3.51
N LYS A 5 21.38 -2.58 4.02
CA LYS A 5 22.05 -1.33 3.64
C LYS A 5 21.13 -0.13 3.86
N GLN A 6 20.44 0.34 2.83
CA GLN A 6 19.49 1.46 2.86
C GLN A 6 18.18 1.12 2.15
N LEU A 7 17.95 -0.16 1.85
CA LEU A 7 16.74 -0.62 1.20
C LEU A 7 15.89 -1.40 2.21
N LEU A 8 14.71 -0.88 2.52
CA LEU A 8 13.72 -1.57 3.32
C LEU A 8 12.86 -2.46 2.41
N GLN A 9 12.96 -3.78 2.62
CA GLN A 9 12.11 -4.75 1.94
C GLN A 9 10.98 -5.19 2.87
N MET A 10 9.74 -4.92 2.47
CA MET A 10 8.55 -5.30 3.21
C MET A 10 7.96 -6.59 2.64
N ALA A 11 7.39 -7.41 3.51
CA ALA A 11 6.53 -8.50 3.06
C ALA A 11 5.22 -7.92 2.51
N GLY A 12 4.56 -8.66 1.61
CA GLY A 12 3.23 -8.28 1.12
C GLY A 12 2.25 -8.11 2.29
N GLN A 13 1.71 -6.91 2.44
CA GLN A 13 0.70 -6.63 3.47
C GLN A 13 -0.69 -6.95 2.93
N LEU A 14 -1.46 -7.66 3.73
CA LEU A 14 -2.89 -7.87 3.49
C LEU A 14 -3.70 -6.77 4.20
N GLY A 15 -4.95 -6.60 3.77
CA GLY A 15 -5.94 -5.71 4.39
C GLY A 15 -6.47 -6.22 5.73
N LEU A 16 -5.58 -6.71 6.59
CA LEU A 16 -5.91 -7.24 7.91
C LEU A 16 -5.94 -6.12 8.94
N ASP A 17 -6.92 -6.17 9.84
CA ASP A 17 -6.89 -5.39 11.07
C ASP A 17 -5.91 -6.05 12.06
N PRO A 18 -4.81 -5.39 12.47
CA PRO A 18 -3.78 -6.02 13.30
C PRO A 18 -4.28 -6.58 14.65
N PRO A 19 -5.17 -5.90 15.40
CA PRO A 19 -5.74 -6.44 16.63
C PRO A 19 -6.57 -7.72 16.45
N THR A 20 -7.41 -7.78 15.42
CA THR A 20 -8.33 -8.93 15.20
C THR A 20 -7.76 -10.01 14.29
N MET A 21 -6.75 -9.68 13.48
CA MET A 21 -6.17 -10.52 12.43
C MET A 21 -7.17 -11.00 11.37
N MET A 22 -8.29 -10.27 11.22
CA MET A 22 -9.34 -10.51 10.24
C MET A 22 -9.23 -9.53 9.07
N LEU A 23 -9.70 -9.94 7.88
CA LEU A 23 -9.81 -9.03 6.74
C LEU A 23 -10.82 -7.93 7.04
N CYS A 24 -10.50 -6.69 6.65
CA CYS A 24 -11.43 -5.58 6.79
C CYS A 24 -12.70 -5.81 5.97
N ALA A 25 -13.85 -5.61 6.60
CA ALA A 25 -15.13 -5.62 5.88
C ALA A 25 -15.22 -4.43 4.91
N GLY A 26 -15.95 -4.62 3.82
CA GLY A 26 -16.20 -3.57 2.81
C GLY A 26 -15.49 -3.76 1.48
N GLY A 27 -14.90 -4.94 1.24
CA GLY A 27 -14.37 -5.36 -0.05
C GLY A 27 -12.98 -4.81 -0.37
N ALA A 28 -12.55 -5.02 -1.61
CA ALA A 28 -11.15 -4.88 -2.01
C ALA A 28 -10.56 -3.47 -1.80
N THR A 29 -11.36 -2.42 -1.96
CA THR A 29 -10.92 -1.03 -1.70
C THR A 29 -10.64 -0.77 -0.22
N MET A 30 -11.44 -1.34 0.69
CA MET A 30 -11.22 -1.23 2.13
C MET A 30 -10.02 -2.06 2.57
N GLU A 31 -9.85 -3.25 1.99
CA GLU A 31 -8.66 -4.07 2.21
C GLU A 31 -7.39 -3.36 1.72
N LEU A 32 -7.42 -2.72 0.55
CA LEU A 32 -6.29 -1.93 0.04
C LEU A 32 -5.90 -0.81 1.01
N LYS A 33 -6.87 -0.02 1.49
CA LYS A 33 -6.61 1.04 2.48
C LYS A 33 -5.93 0.50 3.73
N GLN A 34 -6.41 -0.63 4.23
CA GLN A 34 -5.84 -1.24 5.42
C GLN A 34 -4.44 -1.79 5.14
N ALA A 35 -4.21 -2.40 3.97
CA ALA A 35 -2.90 -2.87 3.57
C ALA A 35 -1.88 -1.73 3.48
N VAL A 36 -2.27 -0.58 2.91
CA VAL A 36 -1.43 0.63 2.87
C VAL A 36 -1.10 1.13 4.27
N ARG A 37 -2.08 1.23 5.18
CA ARG A 37 -1.82 1.59 6.59
C ARG A 37 -0.90 0.61 7.30
N ASN A 38 -1.04 -0.68 7.01
CA ASN A 38 -0.16 -1.71 7.55
C ASN A 38 1.27 -1.53 7.02
N CYS A 39 1.45 -1.19 5.74
CA CYS A 39 2.75 -0.83 5.16
C CYS A 39 3.35 0.42 5.83
N GLU A 40 2.56 1.48 6.02
CA GLU A 40 2.98 2.71 6.72
C GLU A 40 3.46 2.40 8.13
N ALA A 41 2.67 1.69 8.93
CA ALA A 41 3.04 1.32 10.30
C ALA A 41 4.34 0.50 10.34
N VAL A 42 4.56 -0.38 9.36
CA VAL A 42 5.82 -1.12 9.24
C VAL A 42 6.95 -0.17 8.85
N ALA A 43 6.81 0.70 7.85
CA ALA A 43 7.86 1.63 7.44
C ALA A 43 8.24 2.63 8.54
N ASP A 44 7.25 3.17 9.25
CA ASP A 44 7.41 4.07 10.39
C ASP A 44 8.26 3.44 11.49
N SER A 45 8.10 2.12 11.74
CA SER A 45 8.92 1.40 12.72
C SER A 45 10.42 1.35 12.37
N PHE A 46 10.78 1.66 11.12
CA PHE A 46 12.16 1.81 10.63
C PHE A 46 12.55 3.28 10.36
N ASN A 47 11.75 4.26 10.80
CA ASN A 47 11.89 5.69 10.48
C ASN A 47 11.94 5.96 8.96
N CYS A 48 11.16 5.18 8.20
CA CYS A 48 11.01 5.30 6.76
C CYS A 48 9.58 5.73 6.43
N ASP A 49 9.41 6.60 5.43
CA ASP A 49 8.10 7.01 4.96
C ASP A 49 7.82 6.38 3.59
N VAL A 50 6.66 5.71 3.46
CA VAL A 50 6.26 5.00 2.24
C VAL A 50 6.04 5.97 1.06
N VAL A 51 5.71 7.23 1.35
CA VAL A 51 5.31 8.25 0.36
C VAL A 51 6.52 8.97 -0.20
N SER A 52 7.42 9.46 0.68
CA SER A 52 8.63 10.15 0.24
C SER A 52 9.77 9.22 -0.15
N SER A 53 9.82 8.00 0.40
CA SER A 53 10.91 7.04 0.16
C SER A 53 10.47 5.78 -0.62
N GLY A 54 9.23 5.77 -1.12
CA GLY A 54 8.70 4.68 -1.93
C GLY A 54 9.44 4.54 -3.25
N ILE A 55 10.00 3.35 -3.51
CA ILE A 55 10.69 3.04 -4.78
C ILE A 55 9.79 2.19 -5.69
N LEU A 56 9.27 1.09 -5.15
CA LEU A 56 8.45 0.11 -5.87
C LEU A 56 7.35 -0.41 -4.95
N VAL A 57 6.11 -0.35 -5.42
CA VAL A 57 4.93 -0.95 -4.79
C VAL A 57 4.37 -1.98 -5.77
N VAL A 58 4.24 -3.22 -5.32
CA VAL A 58 3.61 -4.28 -6.10
C VAL A 58 2.27 -4.62 -5.47
N VAL A 59 1.20 -4.41 -6.22
CA VAL A 59 -0.17 -4.70 -5.79
C VAL A 59 -0.62 -5.97 -6.49
N TYR A 60 -0.82 -7.03 -5.71
CA TYR A 60 -1.39 -8.28 -6.19
C TYR A 60 -2.91 -8.23 -6.03
N CYS A 61 -3.65 -8.43 -7.11
CA CYS A 61 -5.11 -8.46 -7.11
C CYS A 61 -5.61 -9.83 -7.56
N SER A 62 -6.73 -10.28 -6.99
CA SER A 62 -7.35 -11.55 -7.42
C SER A 62 -7.89 -11.44 -8.85
N GLU A 63 -7.70 -12.48 -9.66
CA GLU A 63 -8.30 -12.62 -10.98
C GLU A 63 -9.84 -12.70 -10.92
N ALA A 64 -10.40 -13.08 -9.77
CA ALA A 64 -11.85 -13.11 -9.55
C ALA A 64 -12.48 -11.70 -9.51
N MET A 65 -11.68 -10.64 -9.38
CA MET A 65 -12.17 -9.27 -9.34
C MET A 65 -12.74 -8.81 -10.69
N THR A 66 -13.78 -7.99 -10.62
CA THR A 66 -14.35 -7.32 -11.79
C THR A 66 -13.48 -6.15 -12.28
N SER A 67 -13.66 -5.72 -13.52
CA SER A 67 -12.99 -4.52 -14.05
C SER A 67 -13.34 -3.25 -13.26
N SER A 68 -14.58 -3.14 -12.77
CA SER A 68 -15.02 -1.99 -11.97
C SER A 68 -14.28 -1.92 -10.63
N GLU A 69 -14.13 -3.04 -9.92
CA GLU A 69 -13.39 -3.08 -8.66
C GLU A 69 -11.90 -2.77 -8.88
N ARG A 70 -11.31 -3.24 -9.99
CA ARG A 70 -9.92 -2.88 -10.33
C ARG A 70 -9.73 -1.38 -10.51
N ILE A 71 -10.66 -0.72 -11.21
CA ILE A 71 -10.63 0.74 -11.37
C ILE A 71 -10.78 1.43 -10.01
N GLN A 72 -11.65 0.91 -9.13
CA GLN A 72 -11.81 1.45 -7.78
C GLN A 72 -10.53 1.33 -6.94
N ILE A 73 -9.84 0.18 -6.99
CA ILE A 73 -8.53 -0.01 -6.34
C ILE A 73 -7.53 1.01 -6.86
N GLN A 74 -7.40 1.14 -8.19
CA GLN A 74 -6.43 2.07 -8.79
C GLN A 74 -6.71 3.52 -8.40
N ASN A 75 -7.97 3.95 -8.45
CA ASN A 75 -8.36 5.28 -8.03
C ASN A 75 -8.10 5.52 -6.54
N GLU A 76 -8.32 4.51 -5.70
CA GLU A 76 -8.11 4.63 -4.26
C GLU A 76 -6.62 4.62 -3.87
N GLU A 77 -5.81 3.83 -4.55
CA GLU A 77 -4.36 3.87 -4.44
C GLU A 77 -3.85 5.27 -4.79
N GLU A 78 -4.25 5.80 -5.96
CA GLU A 78 -3.88 7.14 -6.39
C GLU A 78 -4.32 8.21 -5.37
N MET A 79 -5.51 8.08 -4.79
CA MET A 79 -5.97 8.96 -3.72
C MET A 79 -5.15 8.84 -2.43
N SER A 80 -4.72 7.64 -2.06
CA SER A 80 -3.95 7.39 -0.84
C SER A 80 -2.57 8.03 -0.93
N PHE A 81 -1.86 7.81 -2.04
CA PHE A 81 -0.53 8.38 -2.25
C PHE A 81 -0.56 9.90 -2.51
N LYS A 82 -1.51 10.42 -3.30
CA LYS A 82 -1.65 11.89 -3.52
C LYS A 82 -2.03 12.67 -2.26
N ARG A 83 -2.87 12.08 -1.40
CA ARG A 83 -3.27 12.72 -0.14
C ARG A 83 -2.09 12.90 0.80
N GLN A 84 -1.11 12.02 0.73
CA GLN A 84 0.08 12.10 1.58
C GLN A 84 1.14 13.05 1.01
N GLU A 85 1.30 13.11 -0.32
CA GLU A 85 2.15 14.11 -1.00
C GLU A 85 1.76 15.57 -0.63
N SER A 86 0.46 15.84 -0.53
CA SER A 86 -0.07 17.16 -0.13
C SER A 86 0.06 17.46 1.37
N VAL A 87 0.34 16.46 2.21
CA VAL A 87 0.69 16.63 3.63
C VAL A 87 2.19 16.88 3.78
N GLU A 88 3.04 16.18 3.03
CA GLU A 88 4.49 16.35 3.05
C GLU A 88 4.94 17.70 2.46
N LEU A 89 4.27 18.21 1.42
CA LEU A 89 4.54 19.55 0.87
C LEU A 89 4.39 20.67 1.91
N LYS A 90 3.56 20.48 2.94
CA LYS A 90 3.39 21.45 4.04
C LYS A 90 4.52 21.41 5.08
N LYS A 91 5.34 20.35 5.08
CA LYS A 91 6.49 20.16 5.99
C LYS A 91 7.80 20.70 5.42
N GLY A 92 7.82 21.21 4.18
CA GLY A 92 8.96 21.95 3.64
C GLY A 92 10.19 21.11 3.29
N ASN A 93 10.04 19.80 3.09
CA ASN A 93 11.15 18.93 2.69
C ASN A 93 10.92 18.28 1.30
N CYS A 94 12.02 17.86 0.67
CA CYS A 94 12.28 17.62 -0.75
C CYS A 94 11.25 16.84 -1.59
N GLN A 95 11.34 17.08 -2.92
CA GLN A 95 10.63 16.43 -4.04
C GLN A 95 10.13 15.01 -3.72
N ALA A 96 8.81 14.87 -3.54
CA ALA A 96 8.17 13.57 -3.47
C ALA A 96 8.45 12.81 -4.77
N LEU A 97 9.13 11.67 -4.66
CA LEU A 97 9.27 10.73 -5.77
C LEU A 97 8.04 9.84 -5.73
N SER A 98 7.28 9.79 -6.82
CA SER A 98 6.19 8.82 -6.90
C SER A 98 6.78 7.42 -7.05
N PRO A 99 6.35 6.44 -6.22
CA PRO A 99 6.81 5.07 -6.36
C PRO A 99 6.35 4.50 -7.70
N MET A 100 7.14 3.58 -8.26
CA MET A 100 6.66 2.74 -9.36
C MET A 100 5.61 1.78 -8.80
N ILE A 101 4.40 1.80 -9.35
CA ILE A 101 3.32 0.89 -8.94
C ILE A 101 3.09 -0.14 -10.03
N LEU A 102 3.18 -1.41 -9.66
CA LEU A 102 2.94 -2.56 -10.54
C LEU A 102 1.74 -3.36 -10.05
N TYR A 103 0.73 -3.49 -10.89
CA TYR A 103 -0.44 -4.33 -10.63
C TYR A 103 -0.27 -5.71 -11.28
N ILE A 104 -0.44 -6.76 -10.49
CA ILE A 104 -0.33 -8.16 -10.95
C ILE A 104 -1.62 -8.88 -10.60
N LEU A 105 -2.24 -9.54 -11.58
CA LEU A 105 -3.37 -10.41 -11.35
C LEU A 105 -2.87 -11.81 -10.96
N VAL A 106 -3.46 -12.37 -9.92
CA VAL A 106 -3.14 -13.72 -9.42
C VAL A 106 -4.43 -14.50 -9.16
N PRO A 107 -4.42 -15.83 -9.34
CA PRO A 107 -5.64 -16.63 -9.22
C PRO A 107 -6.25 -16.61 -7.81
N ASN A 108 -5.43 -16.55 -6.76
CA ASN A 108 -5.86 -16.47 -5.36
C ASN A 108 -4.84 -15.72 -4.52
N LEU A 109 -5.30 -15.14 -3.40
CA LEU A 109 -4.45 -14.50 -2.40
C LEU A 109 -4.53 -15.25 -1.06
N PRO A 110 -3.56 -15.07 -0.16
CA PRO A 110 -3.65 -15.67 1.17
C PRO A 110 -4.89 -15.13 1.90
N LYS A 111 -5.67 -16.03 2.50
CA LYS A 111 -6.98 -15.76 3.14
C LYS A 111 -8.14 -15.43 2.18
N GLY A 112 -7.95 -15.60 0.86
CA GLY A 112 -8.99 -15.46 -0.17
C GLY A 112 -8.49 -14.64 -1.35
#